data_AF-U1NUV5-F1
#
_entry.id   AF-U1NUV5-F1
#
_cell.length_a   1.000
_cell.length_b   1.000
_cell.length_c   1.000
_cell.angle_alpha   90.00
_cell.angle_beta   90.00
_cell.angle_gamma   90.00
#
_symmetry.space_group_name_H-M   'P 1'
#
loop_
_entity.id
_entity.type
_entity.pdbx_description
1 polymer ?
#
loop_
_entity_poly.entity_id
_entity_poly.type
_entity_poly.pdbx_seq_one_letter_code
_entity_poly.pdbx_strand_id
1 'polypeptide(L)' 'MILLVHGDREYLRKPGDELHTDLGVVEIPEDVAAGEILESHLGEEFRTRELRGPDLFNHLERTGAPMMPRDI' A
#
# COMPACT_ATOMS: atom_id res chain seq x y z
N MET A 1 -4.87 7.71 1.66
CA MET A 1 -3.89 6.71 1.21
C MET A 1 -4.08 5.46 2.05
N ILE A 2 -4.03 4.29 1.45
CA ILE A 2 -4.16 2.99 2.10
C ILE A 2 -2.99 2.10 1.66
N LEU A 3 -2.51 1.23 2.55
CA LEU A 3 -1.44 0.29 2.24
C LEU A 3 -2.02 -1.10 2.00
N LEU A 4 -1.81 -1.64 0.80
CA LEU A 4 -2.16 -3.02 0.48
C LEU A 4 -0.95 -3.91 0.76
N VAL A 5 -1.15 -4.97 1.53
CA VAL A 5 -0.11 -5.90 1.96
C VAL A 5 -0.42 -7.29 1.43
N HIS A 6 0.52 -7.88 0.71
CA HIS A 6 0.47 -9.26 0.25
C HIS A 6 1.81 -9.94 0.50
N GLY A 7 1.83 -10.90 1.43
CA GLY A 7 3.07 -11.49 1.94
C GLY A 7 4.01 -10.40 2.48
N ASP A 8 5.22 -10.33 1.90
CA ASP A 8 6.24 -9.34 2.24
C ASP A 8 6.20 -8.07 1.37
N ARG A 9 5.23 -7.97 0.45
CA ARG A 9 5.09 -6.85 -0.49
C ARG A 9 4.07 -5.85 0.03
N GLU A 10 4.41 -4.57 -0.08
CA GLU A 10 3.54 -3.45 0.31
C GLU A 10 3.33 -2.49 -0.86
N TYR A 11 2.10 -2.04 -1.06
CA TYR A 11 1.72 -1.12 -2.14
C TYR A 11 0.89 0.04 -1.59
N LEU A 12 1.44 1.25 -1.69
CA LEU A 12 0.75 2.47 -1.27
C LEU A 12 -0.19 2.98 -2.38
N ARG A 13 -1.48 3.13 -2.09
CA ARG A 13 -2.51 3.57 -3.06
C ARG A 13 -3.46 4.61 -2.50
N LYS A 14 -4.14 5.37 -3.37
CA LYS A 14 -5.30 6.17 -2.97
C LYS A 14 -6.56 5.31 -3.12
N PRO A 15 -7.58 5.55 -2.27
CA PRO A 15 -8.95 5.15 -2.59
C PRO A 15 -9.33 5.64 -4.00
N GLY A 16 -10.03 4.81 -4.77
CA GLY A 16 -10.40 5.06 -6.16
C GLY A 16 -9.32 4.73 -7.21
N ASP A 17 -8.09 4.40 -6.80
CA ASP A 17 -7.04 3.97 -7.73
C ASP A 17 -7.20 2.48 -8.14
N GLU A 18 -6.37 2.06 -9.10
CA GLU A 18 -6.10 0.66 -9.42
C GLU A 18 -4.64 0.28 -9.10
N LEU A 19 -4.45 -0.95 -8.60
CA LEU A 19 -3.14 -1.56 -8.43
C LEU A 19 -2.94 -2.64 -9.49
N HIS A 20 -1.98 -2.44 -10.40
CA HIS A 20 -1.57 -3.41 -11.41
C HIS A 20 -0.29 -4.12 -10.96
N THR A 21 -0.33 -5.45 -10.87
CA THR A 21 0.81 -6.28 -10.42
C THR A 21 0.86 -7.63 -11.16
N ASP A 22 1.92 -8.40 -10.92
CA ASP A 22 2.02 -9.81 -11.33
C ASP A 22 0.95 -10.72 -10.70
N LEU A 23 0.32 -10.28 -9.61
CA LEU A 23 -0.77 -10.98 -8.91
C LEU A 23 -2.16 -10.56 -9.42
N GLY A 24 -2.21 -9.77 -10.49
CA GLY A 24 -3.43 -9.24 -11.08
C GLY A 24 -3.65 -7.75 -10.78
N VAL A 25 -4.86 -7.33 -11.11
CA VAL A 25 -5.37 -5.97 -10.90
C VAL A 25 -6.31 -5.98 -9.71
N VAL A 26 -6.10 -5.03 -8.79
CA VAL A 26 -6.96 -4.77 -7.64
C VAL A 26 -7.55 -3.38 -7.79
N GLU A 27 -8.86 -3.27 -7.83
CA GLU A 27 -9.56 -1.98 -7.71
C GLU A 27 -9.61 -1.59 -6.23
N ILE A 28 -9.25 -0.34 -5.91
CA ILE A 28 -9.28 0.15 -4.54
C ILE A 28 -10.57 0.95 -4.35
N PRO A 29 -11.55 0.47 -3.55
CA PRO A 29 -12.79 1.22 -3.30
C PRO A 29 -12.53 2.61 -2.69
N GLU A 30 -13.39 3.57 -3.00
CA GLU A 30 -13.35 4.94 -2.45
C GLU A 30 -13.52 4.96 -0.92
N ASP A 31 -14.28 4.00 -0.39
CA ASP A 31 -14.64 3.87 1.02
C ASP A 31 -13.83 2.79 1.77
N VAL A 32 -12.75 2.29 1.16
CA VAL A 32 -11.91 1.24 1.75
C VAL A 32 -11.40 1.62 3.13
N ALA A 33 -11.67 0.78 4.14
CA ALA A 33 -11.13 0.95 5.47
C ALA A 33 -9.91 0.03 5.69
N ALA A 34 -9.11 0.37 6.70
CA ALA A 34 -8.02 -0.49 7.14
C ALA A 34 -8.54 -1.73 7.88
N GLY A 35 -7.89 -2.86 7.67
CA GLY A 35 -8.27 -4.16 8.21
C GLY A 35 -9.16 -4.98 7.28
N GLU A 36 -9.57 -4.42 6.14
CA GLU A 36 -10.28 -5.12 5.08
C GLU A 36 -9.35 -6.01 4.24
N ILE A 37 -9.95 -6.90 3.47
CA ILE A 37 -9.27 -7.73 2.48
C ILE A 37 -9.83 -7.34 1.11
N LEU A 38 -8.94 -6.96 0.20
CA LEU A 38 -9.25 -6.77 -1.21
C LEU A 38 -8.71 -7.97 -1.99
N GLU A 39 -9.41 -8.38 -3.04
CA GLU A 39 -9.02 -9.49 -3.90
C GLU A 39 -8.71 -8.95 -5.30
N SER A 40 -7.66 -9.47 -5.94
CA SER A 40 -7.42 -9.21 -7.35
C SER A 40 -8.39 -9.99 -8.24
N HIS A 41 -8.51 -9.61 -9.51
CA HIS A 41 -9.30 -10.40 -10.48
C HIS A 41 -8.78 -11.85 -10.70
N LEU A 42 -7.62 -12.21 -10.16
CA LEU A 42 -7.06 -13.56 -10.22
C LEU A 42 -7.29 -14.36 -8.92
N GLY A 43 -7.93 -13.76 -7.91
CA GLY A 43 -8.20 -14.41 -6.62
C GLY A 43 -7.13 -14.18 -5.54
N GLU A 44 -6.20 -13.25 -5.75
CA GLU A 44 -5.13 -12.99 -4.79
C GLU A 44 -5.54 -11.96 -3.74
N GLU A 45 -5.43 -12.31 -2.47
CA GLU A 45 -5.84 -11.47 -1.34
C GLU A 45 -4.78 -10.44 -0.93
N PHE A 46 -5.24 -9.23 -0.61
CA PHE A 46 -4.44 -8.12 -0.09
C PHE A 46 -5.09 -7.56 1.17
N ARG A 47 -4.33 -7.50 2.27
CA ARG A 47 -4.80 -6.87 3.51
C ARG A 47 -4.59 -5.37 3.46
N THR A 48 -5.60 -4.60 3.81
CA THR A 48 -5.49 -3.15 3.91
C THR A 48 -4.99 -2.75 5.30
N ARG A 49 -4.06 -1.78 5.34
CA ARG A 49 -3.52 -1.23 6.58
C ARG A 49 -3.50 0.29 6.52
N GLU A 50 -3.75 0.93 7.66
CA GLU A 50 -3.48 2.36 7.80
C GLU A 50 -2.00 2.66 7.59
N LEU A 51 -1.73 3.78 6.93
CA LEU A 51 -0.39 4.25 6.71
C LEU A 51 0.20 4.77 8.03
N ARG A 52 1.31 4.18 8.46
CA ARG A 52 2.02 4.63 9.67
C ARG A 52 3.14 5.58 9.29
N GLY A 53 3.54 6.47 10.20
CA GLY A 53 4.66 7.39 9.99
C GLY A 53 5.94 6.74 9.44
N PRO A 54 6.38 5.57 9.96
CA PRO A 54 7.51 4.84 9.40
C PRO A 54 7.33 4.37 7.95
N ASP A 55 6.11 4.07 7.52
CA ASP A 55 5.83 3.57 6.16
C ASP A 55 6.12 4.65 5.11
N LEU A 56 5.95 5.92 5.47
CA LEU A 56 6.22 7.06 4.59
C LEU A 56 7.68 7.12 4.12
N PHE A 57 8.63 6.59 4.90
CA PHE A 57 10.04 6.55 4.53
C PHE A 57 10.33 5.56 3.39
N ASN A 58 9.51 4.52 3.26
CA ASN A 58 9.67 3.46 2.27
C ASN A 58 8.92 3.76 0.96
N HIS A 59 7.86 4.57 1.01
CA HIS A 59 6.89 4.71 -0.10
C HIS A 59 6.85 6.09 -0.77
N LEU A 60 7.44 7.13 -0.18
CA LEU A 60 7.51 8.46 -0.81
C LEU A 60 8.78 8.62 -1.65
N GLU A 61 8.63 9.15 -2.86
CA GLU A 61 9.76 9.64 -3.65
C GLU A 61 10.43 10.82 -2.91
N ARG A 62 11.74 10.71 -2.67
CA ARG A 62 12.52 11.75 -1.98
C ARG A 62 13.40 12.49 -2.97
N THR A 63 13.37 13.82 -2.92
CA THR A 63 14.24 14.70 -3.72
C THR A 63 15.57 15.03 -3.03
N GLY A 64 15.77 14.59 -1.79
CA GLY A 64 17.00 14.76 -1.01
C GLY A 64 17.44 13.46 -0.32
N ALA A 65 18.67 13.44 0.22
CA ALA A 65 19.24 12.25 0.86
C ALA A 65 18.37 11.75 2.03
N PRO A 66 18.05 10.45 2.13
CA PRO A 66 17.17 9.92 3.16
C PRO A 66 17.85 9.95 4.53
N MET A 67 17.26 10.66 5.49
CA MET A 67 17.48 10.41 6.92
C MET A 67 16.71 9.14 7.28
N MET A 68 17.38 8.17 7.90
CA MET A 68 16.74 6.94 8.36
C MET A 68 16.08 7.19 9.71
N PRO A 69 15.00 6.45 10.08
CA PRO A 69 14.34 6.60 11.39
C PRO A 69 15.27 6.44 12.60
N ARG A 70 16.45 5.83 12.42
CA ARG A 70 17.47 5.69 13.47
C ARG A 70 18.25 6.99 13.75
N ASP A 71 18.11 7.99 12.89
CA ASP A 71 18.87 9.25 12.94
C ASP A 71 18.09 10.40 13.60
N ILE A 72 17.03 10.09 14.37
CA ILE A 72 16.16 11.05 15.11
C ILE A 72 16.14 10.69 16.60
#